data_AF-A0A229SP09-F1
#
_entry.id   AF-A0A229SP09-F1
#
_cell.length_a   1.000
_cell.length_b   1.000
_cell.length_c   1.000
_cell.angle_alpha   90.00
_cell.angle_beta   90.00
_cell.angle_gamma   90.00
#
_symmetry.space_group_name_H-M   'P 1'
#
loop_
_entity.id
_entity.type
_entity.pdbx_description
1 polymer ?
#
loop_
_entity_poly.entity_id
_entity_poly.type
_entity_poly.pdbx_seq_one_letter_code
_entity_poly.pdbx_strand_id
1 'polypeptide(L)'
;MITLALHFPWKRYHATPWGHFVNEGAVELPPSPWRILRALYSTWKERCPDLDADQVHQVLARLSSPPTYRIPPHHLSHSRHYFPDSTHRSGSNPGTDLALDAFAVLGGDATIYVQWPGALTTDQTKTLAQLAESLPYLGRADSIVEARLLTSADDIPTDTHTQPSSSTTTTSPPTGGRTSNSSHPPSPWTSTGSPCAPPTSEPAHCSTRPAADSCPTR
;
A
#
# COMPACT_ATOMS: atom_id res chain seq x y z
N MET A 1 8.16 -26.40 -1.00
CA MET A 1 8.01 -24.99 -1.40
C MET A 1 6.57 -24.60 -1.12
N ILE A 2 6.33 -23.39 -0.64
CA ILE A 2 4.98 -22.84 -0.41
C ILE A 2 4.71 -21.86 -1.54
N THR A 3 3.61 -22.02 -2.27
CA THR A 3 3.28 -21.14 -3.41
C THR A 3 1.87 -20.60 -3.28
N LEU A 4 1.75 -19.29 -3.16
CA LEU A 4 0.48 -18.57 -3.18
C LEU A 4 0.28 -17.98 -4.57
N ALA A 5 -0.82 -18.33 -5.23
CA ALA A 5 -1.24 -17.71 -6.49
C ALA A 5 -2.25 -16.60 -6.18
N LEU A 6 -1.96 -15.39 -6.64
CA LEU A 6 -2.78 -14.19 -6.47
C LEU A 6 -3.32 -13.79 -7.83
N HIS A 7 -4.50 -14.28 -8.19
CA HIS A 7 -5.14 -13.99 -9.47
C HIS A 7 -5.93 -12.68 -9.37
N PHE A 8 -5.77 -11.80 -10.36
CA PHE A 8 -6.49 -10.52 -10.43
C PHE A 8 -7.49 -10.56 -11.58
N PRO A 9 -8.79 -10.83 -11.34
CA PRO A 9 -9.79 -11.03 -12.40
C PRO A 9 -9.91 -9.85 -13.37
N TRP A 10 -9.66 -8.64 -12.88
CA TRP A 10 -9.73 -7.41 -13.68
C TRP A 10 -8.41 -7.02 -14.33
N LYS A 11 -7.38 -7.87 -14.21
CA LYS A 11 -6.04 -7.64 -14.76
C LYS A 11 -5.41 -6.32 -14.31
N ARG A 12 -5.83 -5.80 -13.16
CA ARG A 12 -5.33 -4.56 -12.56
C ARG A 12 -4.93 -4.80 -11.12
N TYR A 13 -3.77 -4.28 -10.77
CA TYR A 13 -3.25 -4.31 -9.42
C TYR A 13 -2.87 -2.90 -8.97
N HIS A 14 -3.63 -2.37 -8.02
CA HIS A 14 -3.52 -1.05 -7.42
C HIS A 14 -2.87 -1.18 -6.04
N ALA A 15 -1.65 -0.67 -5.93
CA ALA A 15 -0.94 -0.74 -4.67
C ALA A 15 0.06 0.41 -4.55
N THR A 16 -0.22 1.34 -3.64
CA THR A 16 0.69 2.45 -3.36
C THR A 16 1.87 1.94 -2.53
N PRO A 17 3.13 2.23 -2.89
CA PRO A 17 4.27 1.87 -2.08
C PRO A 17 4.21 2.45 -0.67
N TRP A 18 4.78 1.72 0.28
CA TRP A 18 4.92 2.21 1.65
C TRP A 18 5.79 3.47 1.73
N GLY A 19 5.36 4.47 2.50
CA GLY A 19 6.06 5.75 2.61
C GLY A 19 5.82 6.72 1.46
N HIS A 20 4.91 6.39 0.54
CA HIS A 20 4.51 7.24 -0.58
C HIS A 20 3.04 7.65 -0.49
N PHE A 21 2.72 8.83 -1.03
CA PHE A 21 1.34 9.30 -1.17
C PHE A 21 0.69 8.70 -2.42
N VAL A 22 -0.63 8.50 -2.35
CA VAL A 22 -1.41 7.88 -3.46
C VAL A 22 -1.31 8.65 -4.79
N ASN A 23 -1.12 9.97 -4.71
CA ASN A 23 -1.05 10.87 -5.87
C ASN A 23 0.37 10.99 -6.47
N GLU A 24 1.34 10.20 -6.04
CA GLU A 24 2.70 10.20 -6.64
C GLU A 24 2.80 9.34 -7.91
N GLY A 25 1.76 8.56 -8.22
CA GLY A 25 1.74 7.71 -9.41
C GLY A 25 2.62 6.45 -9.31
N ALA A 26 3.21 6.18 -8.15
CA ALA A 26 4.03 5.00 -7.90
C ALA A 26 3.15 3.77 -7.62
N VAL A 27 3.58 2.61 -8.15
CA VAL A 27 2.93 1.31 -7.95
C VAL A 27 3.95 0.36 -7.34
N GLU A 28 3.61 -0.27 -6.23
CA GLU A 28 4.43 -1.31 -5.63
C GLU A 28 4.13 -2.64 -6.28
N LEU A 29 5.02 -3.08 -7.17
CA LEU A 29 4.99 -4.39 -7.81
C LEU A 29 6.44 -4.94 -7.83
N PRO A 30 6.71 -6.15 -7.32
CA PRO A 30 5.78 -7.09 -6.69
C PRO A 30 5.19 -6.59 -5.35
N PRO A 31 4.06 -7.15 -4.87
CA PRO A 31 3.53 -6.87 -3.53
C PRO A 31 4.56 -7.21 -2.45
N SER A 32 4.90 -6.27 -1.57
CA SER A 32 5.83 -6.52 -0.47
C SER A 32 5.35 -7.66 0.44
N PRO A 33 6.27 -8.45 1.03
CA PRO A 33 5.91 -9.50 1.97
C PRO A 33 5.05 -8.98 3.13
N TRP A 34 5.40 -7.79 3.64
CA TRP A 34 4.64 -7.12 4.69
C TRP A 34 3.18 -6.85 4.30
N ARG A 35 2.93 -6.41 3.06
CA ARG A 35 1.56 -6.20 2.57
C ARG A 35 0.76 -7.50 2.56
N ILE A 36 1.36 -8.59 2.08
CA ILE A 36 0.72 -9.92 2.07
C ILE A 36 0.41 -10.36 3.49
N LEU A 37 1.37 -10.28 4.41
CA LEU A 37 1.19 -10.66 5.81
C LEU A 37 0.08 -9.85 6.50
N ARG A 38 0.05 -8.53 6.30
CA ARG A 38 -1.02 -7.68 6.86
C ARG A 38 -2.39 -8.04 6.28
N ALA A 39 -2.45 -8.32 4.98
CA ALA A 39 -3.70 -8.69 4.32
C ALA A 39 -4.24 -10.02 4.89
N LEU A 40 -3.38 -11.05 5.00
CA LEU A 40 -3.74 -12.33 5.61
C LEU A 40 -4.16 -12.18 7.07
N TYR A 41 -3.48 -11.34 7.85
CA TYR A 41 -3.86 -11.05 9.24
C TYR A 41 -5.22 -10.35 9.34
N SER A 42 -5.50 -9.37 8.49
CA SER A 42 -6.82 -8.70 8.43
C SER A 42 -7.91 -9.70 8.07
N THR A 43 -7.67 -10.55 7.07
CA THR A 43 -8.59 -11.61 6.66
C THR A 43 -8.88 -12.57 7.81
N TRP A 44 -7.86 -12.97 8.58
CA TRP A 44 -8.06 -13.78 9.78
C TRP A 44 -9.04 -13.11 10.75
N LYS A 45 -8.82 -11.83 11.08
CA LYS A 45 -9.64 -11.13 12.07
C LYS A 45 -11.06 -10.82 11.60
N GLU A 46 -11.25 -10.58 10.30
CA GLU A 46 -12.55 -10.17 9.77
C GLU A 46 -13.39 -11.32 9.21
N ARG A 47 -12.75 -12.32 8.61
CA ARG A 47 -13.43 -13.35 7.79
C ARG A 47 -13.21 -14.77 8.27
N CYS A 48 -12.14 -15.03 9.03
CA CYS A 48 -11.86 -16.36 9.56
C CYS A 48 -11.59 -16.34 11.07
N PRO A 49 -12.43 -15.70 11.90
CA PRO A 49 -12.14 -15.51 13.32
C PRO A 49 -12.00 -16.82 14.10
N ASP A 50 -12.59 -17.91 13.59
CA ASP A 50 -12.61 -19.23 14.20
C ASP A 50 -11.32 -20.04 13.96
N LEU A 51 -10.39 -19.54 13.12
CA LEU A 51 -9.09 -20.20 12.92
C LEU A 51 -8.26 -20.15 14.20
N ASP A 52 -7.61 -21.29 14.49
CA ASP A 52 -6.70 -21.41 15.62
C ASP A 52 -5.56 -20.38 15.56
N ALA A 53 -5.43 -19.58 16.62
CA ALA A 53 -4.50 -18.47 16.65
C ALA A 53 -3.04 -18.91 16.53
N ASP A 54 -2.68 -20.04 17.16
CA ASP A 54 -1.32 -20.56 17.12
C ASP A 54 -0.96 -21.06 15.72
N GLN A 55 -1.88 -21.73 15.02
CA GLN A 55 -1.69 -22.10 13.62
C GLN A 55 -1.50 -20.87 12.72
N VAL A 56 -2.33 -19.84 12.87
CA VAL A 56 -2.21 -18.62 12.07
C VAL A 56 -0.87 -17.94 12.32
N HIS A 57 -0.46 -17.77 13.57
CA HIS A 57 0.83 -17.16 13.90
C HIS A 57 2.02 -17.96 13.34
N GLN A 58 1.98 -19.29 13.41
CA GLN A 58 3.01 -20.15 12.83
C GLN A 58 3.09 -20.00 11.31
N VAL A 59 1.94 -19.95 10.62
CA VAL A 59 1.88 -19.71 9.16
C VAL A 59 2.49 -18.34 8.82
N LEU A 60 2.06 -17.28 9.49
CA LEU A 60 2.59 -15.92 9.24
C LEU A 60 4.09 -15.84 9.52
N ALA A 61 4.59 -16.52 10.56
CA ALA A 61 6.01 -16.61 10.85
C ALA A 61 6.78 -17.30 9.71
N ARG A 62 6.24 -18.37 9.10
CA ARG A 62 6.87 -19.00 7.92
C ARG A 62 6.92 -18.07 6.72
N LEU A 63 5.84 -17.34 6.46
CA LEU A 63 5.72 -16.38 5.34
C LEU A 63 6.51 -15.07 5.55
N SER A 64 7.08 -14.86 6.74
CA SER A 64 7.94 -13.71 7.02
C SER A 64 9.32 -13.78 6.36
N SER A 65 9.72 -14.97 5.90
CA SER A 65 10.93 -15.13 5.09
C SER A 65 10.79 -14.44 3.72
N PRO A 66 11.88 -13.92 3.13
CA PRO A 66 11.82 -13.27 1.82
C PRO A 66 11.34 -14.24 0.72
N PRO A 67 10.24 -13.93 0.00
CA PRO A 67 9.76 -14.75 -1.10
C PRO A 67 10.47 -14.44 -2.42
N THR A 68 10.32 -15.37 -3.36
CA THR A 68 10.54 -15.14 -4.79
C THR A 68 9.21 -14.99 -5.51
N TYR A 69 9.16 -14.12 -6.52
CA TYR A 69 7.95 -13.85 -7.27
C TYR A 69 8.07 -14.38 -8.69
N ARG A 70 6.96 -14.86 -9.24
CA ARG A 70 6.74 -14.95 -10.69
C ARG A 70 5.61 -14.02 -11.06
N ILE A 71 5.95 -13.02 -11.88
CA ILE A 71 5.05 -11.94 -12.26
C ILE A 71 4.75 -12.08 -13.75
N PRO A 72 3.47 -11.98 -14.17
CA PRO A 72 3.13 -12.02 -15.58
C PRO A 72 3.68 -10.75 -16.28
N PRO A 73 3.71 -10.73 -17.62
CA PRO A 73 4.02 -9.51 -18.37
C PRO A 73 3.13 -8.37 -17.88
N HIS A 74 3.68 -7.18 -17.66
CA HIS A 74 2.90 -6.08 -17.08
C HIS A 74 3.41 -4.71 -17.53
N HIS A 75 2.54 -3.72 -17.40
CA HIS A 75 2.86 -2.31 -17.61
C HIS A 75 2.27 -1.47 -16.49
N LEU A 76 3.02 -0.47 -16.02
CA LEU A 76 2.50 0.50 -15.07
C LEU A 76 1.70 1.57 -15.82
N SER A 77 0.54 1.94 -15.28
CA SER A 77 -0.35 2.93 -15.84
C SER A 77 -1.01 3.75 -14.74
N HIS A 78 -1.71 4.81 -15.14
CA HIS A 78 -2.50 5.61 -14.21
C HIS A 78 -3.72 6.21 -14.93
N SER A 79 -4.79 6.46 -14.18
CA SER A 79 -5.85 7.37 -14.61
C SER A 79 -5.67 8.75 -13.96
N ARG A 80 -6.14 9.80 -14.64
CA ARG A 80 -6.02 11.20 -14.21
C ARG A 80 -7.42 11.77 -14.03
N HIS A 81 -7.72 12.26 -12.85
CA HIS A 81 -9.01 12.83 -12.51
C HIS A 81 -8.81 14.27 -12.05
N TYR A 82 -9.53 15.22 -12.66
CA TYR A 82 -9.49 16.62 -12.28
C TYR A 82 -10.71 16.93 -11.43
N PHE A 83 -10.52 17.03 -10.11
CA PHE A 83 -11.59 17.30 -9.16
C PHE A 83 -11.73 18.80 -8.93
N PRO A 84 -12.96 19.31 -8.74
CA PRO A 84 -13.17 20.72 -8.42
C PRO A 84 -12.52 21.08 -7.08
N ASP A 85 -11.71 22.13 -7.06
CA ASP A 85 -11.11 22.65 -5.83
C ASP A 85 -12.01 23.71 -5.15
N SER A 86 -11.52 24.31 -4.06
CA SER A 86 -12.25 25.34 -3.31
C SER A 86 -12.57 26.62 -4.11
N THR A 87 -11.84 26.87 -5.20
CA THR A 87 -11.99 28.03 -6.10
C THR A 87 -12.82 27.72 -7.34
N HIS A 88 -13.23 26.46 -7.54
CA HIS A 88 -13.92 25.98 -8.74
C HIS A 88 -15.12 26.83 -9.17
N ARG A 89 -15.84 27.46 -8.23
CA ARG A 89 -17.02 28.29 -8.50
C ARG A 89 -16.82 29.80 -8.27
N SER A 90 -15.64 30.22 -7.84
CA SER A 90 -15.42 31.57 -7.28
C SER A 90 -14.63 32.50 -8.21
N GLY A 91 -14.38 32.11 -9.46
CA GLY A 91 -13.57 32.90 -10.40
C GLY A 91 -13.89 32.65 -11.88
N SER A 92 -13.20 33.38 -12.76
CA SER A 92 -13.33 33.26 -14.23
C SER A 92 -12.72 31.96 -14.78
N ASN A 93 -11.81 31.32 -14.04
CA ASN A 93 -11.27 30.02 -14.33
C ASN A 93 -11.62 29.06 -13.18
N PRO A 94 -12.40 27.99 -13.44
CA PRO A 94 -12.70 27.00 -12.43
C PRO A 94 -11.43 26.23 -12.04
N GLY A 95 -10.99 26.37 -10.79
CA GLY A 95 -9.88 25.60 -10.25
C GLY A 95 -10.17 24.10 -10.16
N THR A 96 -9.14 23.29 -10.38
CA THR A 96 -9.20 21.83 -10.25
C THR A 96 -7.91 21.28 -9.69
N ASP A 97 -8.01 20.30 -8.80
CA ASP A 97 -6.89 19.50 -8.31
C ASP A 97 -6.78 18.19 -9.10
N LEU A 98 -5.56 17.82 -9.48
CA LEU A 98 -5.27 16.56 -10.15
C LEU A 98 -5.11 15.43 -9.12
N ALA A 99 -5.94 14.41 -9.23
CA ALA A 99 -5.77 13.14 -8.54
C ALA A 99 -5.28 12.06 -9.52
N LEU A 100 -4.26 11.30 -9.09
CA LEU A 100 -3.74 10.16 -9.83
C LEU A 100 -4.22 8.86 -9.20
N ASP A 101 -4.67 7.95 -10.05
CA ASP A 101 -4.90 6.56 -9.65
C ASP A 101 -3.98 5.65 -10.45
N ALA A 102 -2.87 5.26 -9.84
CA ALA A 102 -1.82 4.43 -10.44
C ALA A 102 -2.00 2.94 -10.13
N PHE A 103 -1.75 2.11 -11.15
CA PHE A 103 -1.92 0.65 -11.11
C PHE A 103 -1.01 -0.07 -12.11
N ALA A 104 -0.75 -1.35 -11.86
CA ALA A 104 -0.17 -2.26 -12.83
C ALA A 104 -1.27 -2.94 -13.64
N VAL A 105 -1.14 -2.94 -14.97
CA VAL A 105 -1.94 -3.76 -15.88
C VAL A 105 -1.19 -5.08 -16.08
N LEU A 106 -1.84 -6.19 -15.72
CA LEU A 106 -1.27 -7.53 -15.80
C LEU A 106 -1.72 -8.23 -17.10
N GLY A 107 -0.76 -8.80 -17.81
CA GLY A 107 -0.97 -9.64 -18.99
C GLY A 107 -1.20 -11.10 -18.63
N GLY A 108 -1.27 -11.96 -19.66
CA GLY A 108 -1.42 -13.40 -19.49
C GLY A 108 -2.66 -13.78 -18.68
N ASP A 109 -2.47 -14.68 -17.73
CA ASP A 109 -3.47 -15.13 -16.77
C ASP A 109 -3.67 -14.15 -15.59
N ALA A 110 -2.94 -13.03 -15.57
CA ALA A 110 -3.00 -12.02 -14.52
C ALA A 110 -2.79 -12.56 -13.09
N THR A 111 -1.98 -13.60 -12.93
CA THR A 111 -1.69 -14.21 -11.63
C THR A 111 -0.27 -13.89 -11.18
N ILE A 112 -0.13 -13.28 -10.00
CA ILE A 112 1.17 -13.14 -9.34
C ILE A 112 1.39 -14.36 -8.45
N TYR A 113 2.46 -15.12 -8.71
CA TYR A 113 2.84 -16.24 -7.86
C TYR A 113 3.90 -15.82 -6.87
N VAL A 114 3.66 -16.09 -5.59
CA VAL A 114 4.58 -15.78 -4.50
C VAL A 114 5.05 -17.09 -3.87
N GLN A 115 6.37 -17.28 -3.83
CA GLN A 115 6.99 -18.55 -3.49
C GLN A 115 7.92 -18.39 -2.29
N TRP A 116 7.76 -19.25 -1.28
CA TRP A 116 8.64 -19.33 -0.12
C TRP A 116 9.33 -20.69 -0.04
N PRO A 117 10.58 -20.73 0.43
CA PRO A 117 11.26 -22.00 0.72
C PRO A 117 10.60 -22.72 1.90
N GLY A 118 10.78 -24.03 1.96
CA GLY A 118 10.23 -24.87 3.03
C GLY A 118 8.87 -25.49 2.73
N ALA A 119 8.26 -26.07 3.75
CA ALA A 119 6.97 -26.75 3.68
C ALA A 119 6.15 -26.44 4.94
N LEU A 120 4.84 -26.49 4.79
CA LEU A 120 3.88 -26.38 5.88
C LEU A 120 3.48 -27.77 6.36
N THR A 121 3.09 -27.88 7.63
CA THR A 121 2.37 -29.08 8.10
C THR A 121 0.98 -29.14 7.45
N THR A 122 0.28 -30.27 7.60
CA THR A 122 -1.08 -30.41 7.08
C THR A 122 -2.03 -29.35 7.64
N ASP A 123 -1.96 -29.04 8.93
CA ASP A 123 -2.84 -28.07 9.58
C ASP A 123 -2.49 -26.63 9.20
N GLN A 124 -1.19 -26.32 9.08
CA GLN A 124 -0.72 -25.04 8.57
C GLN A 124 -1.13 -24.82 7.10
N THR A 125 -1.10 -25.88 6.29
CA THR A 125 -1.54 -25.84 4.88
C THR A 125 -3.03 -25.52 4.79
N LYS A 126 -3.88 -26.19 5.57
CA LYS A 126 -5.32 -25.91 5.65
C LYS A 126 -5.60 -24.48 6.11
N THR A 127 -4.88 -24.05 7.14
CA THR A 127 -4.99 -22.68 7.68
C THR A 127 -4.64 -21.64 6.62
N LEU A 128 -3.52 -21.81 5.91
CA LEU A 128 -3.12 -20.88 4.86
C LEU A 128 -4.09 -20.91 3.67
N ALA A 129 -4.57 -22.08 3.26
CA ALA A 129 -5.54 -22.22 2.18
C ALA A 129 -6.83 -21.45 2.51
N GLN A 130 -7.37 -21.63 3.71
CA GLN A 130 -8.58 -20.92 4.14
C GLN A 130 -8.38 -19.39 4.20
N LEU A 131 -7.23 -18.92 4.70
CA LEU A 131 -6.90 -17.49 4.70
C LEU A 131 -6.74 -16.92 3.29
N ALA A 132 -6.13 -17.69 2.38
CA ALA A 132 -5.96 -17.30 0.98
C ALA A 132 -7.32 -17.19 0.28
N GLU A 133 -8.14 -18.23 0.35
CA GLU A 133 -9.46 -18.26 -0.29
C GLU A 133 -10.41 -17.18 0.24
N SER A 134 -10.20 -16.73 1.47
CA SER A 134 -10.99 -15.68 2.10
C SER A 134 -10.47 -14.26 1.85
N LEU A 135 -9.35 -14.09 1.14
CA LEU A 135 -8.75 -12.78 0.86
C LEU A 135 -9.54 -12.02 -0.21
N PRO A 136 -10.18 -10.88 0.10
CA PRO A 136 -11.05 -10.19 -0.87
C PRO A 136 -10.30 -9.34 -1.90
N TYR A 137 -9.21 -8.70 -1.48
CA TYR A 137 -8.41 -7.80 -2.29
C TYR A 137 -6.98 -7.74 -1.72
N LEU A 138 -6.01 -7.31 -2.52
CA LEU A 138 -4.65 -7.07 -2.07
C LEU A 138 -4.18 -5.69 -2.52
N GLY A 139 -3.68 -4.86 -1.61
CA GLY A 139 -3.33 -3.47 -1.90
C GLY A 139 -4.51 -2.54 -1.63
N ARG A 140 -5.01 -1.85 -2.66
CA ARG A 140 -6.23 -1.04 -2.57
C ARG A 140 -7.47 -1.89 -2.85
N ALA A 141 -8.63 -1.45 -2.38
CA ALA A 141 -9.90 -2.14 -2.58
C ALA A 141 -10.27 -2.34 -4.07
N ASP A 142 -9.71 -1.51 -4.96
CA ASP A 142 -9.83 -1.64 -6.42
C ASP A 142 -9.17 -2.91 -6.99
N SER A 143 -8.34 -3.60 -6.20
CA SER A 143 -7.55 -4.79 -6.59
C SER A 143 -8.13 -6.07 -6.03
N ILE A 144 -9.34 -6.40 -6.49
CA ILE A 144 -9.98 -7.68 -6.16
C ILE A 144 -9.02 -8.80 -6.54
N VAL A 145 -8.86 -9.75 -5.62
CA VAL A 145 -7.94 -10.87 -5.77
C VAL A 145 -8.66 -12.17 -5.47
N GLU A 146 -8.36 -13.19 -6.26
CA GLU A 146 -8.69 -14.58 -5.96
C GLU A 146 -7.38 -15.27 -5.59
N ALA A 147 -7.17 -15.51 -4.29
CA ALA A 147 -5.95 -16.11 -3.80
C ALA A 147 -6.14 -17.60 -3.52
N ARG A 148 -5.19 -18.43 -3.97
CA ARG A 148 -5.19 -19.88 -3.76
C ARG A 148 -3.81 -20.41 -3.42
N LEU A 149 -3.76 -21.38 -2.52
CA LEU A 149 -2.55 -22.13 -2.23
C LEU A 149 -2.35 -23.22 -3.30
N LEU A 150 -1.19 -23.24 -3.95
CA LEU A 150 -0.89 -24.25 -4.97
C LEU A 150 -0.35 -25.54 -4.35
N THR A 151 -0.69 -26.64 -5.02
CA THR A 151 -0.16 -27.98 -4.79
C THR A 151 0.94 -28.32 -5.79
N SER A 152 1.61 -29.46 -5.60
CA SER A 152 2.61 -29.96 -6.54
C SER A 152 2.04 -30.36 -7.92
N ALA A 153 0.71 -30.47 -8.04
CA ALA A 153 0.04 -30.79 -9.29
C ALA A 153 -0.30 -29.53 -10.11
N ASP A 154 -0.17 -28.34 -9.53
CA ASP A 154 -0.48 -27.08 -10.20
C ASP A 154 0.72 -26.60 -11.04
N ASP A 155 0.48 -26.35 -12.32
CA ASP A 155 1.46 -25.74 -13.20
C ASP A 155 1.49 -24.22 -13.03
N ILE A 156 2.69 -23.65 -13.05
CA ILE A 156 2.92 -22.21 -13.11
C ILE A 156 3.29 -21.84 -14.55
N PRO A 157 2.55 -20.95 -15.22
CA PRO A 157 2.83 -20.53 -16.59
C PRO A 157 4.29 -20.06 -16.79
N THR A 158 4.87 -20.48 -17.92
CA THR A 158 6.27 -20.21 -18.27
C THR A 158 6.50 -18.77 -18.76
N ASP A 159 5.44 -18.06 -19.15
CA ASP A 159 5.49 -16.66 -19.60
C ASP A 159 5.64 -15.64 -18.46
N THR A 160 5.80 -16.11 -17.22
CA THR A 160 6.07 -15.28 -16.05
C THR A 160 7.57 -15.04 -15.86
N HIS A 161 7.95 -13.82 -15.49
CA HIS A 161 9.33 -13.47 -15.17
C HIS A 161 9.58 -13.59 -13.66
N THR A 162 10.75 -14.12 -13.29
CA THR A 162 11.13 -14.27 -11.87
C THR A 162 11.74 -12.97 -11.34
N GLN A 163 11.25 -12.48 -10.21
CA GLN A 163 11.86 -11.36 -9.48
C GLN A 163 12.11 -11.72 -8.01
N PRO A 164 13.31 -11.45 -7.46
CA PRO A 164 13.54 -11.57 -6.02
C PRO A 164 12.82 -10.45 -5.26
N SER A 165 12.41 -10.69 -4.01
CA SER A 165 11.91 -9.63 -3.14
C SER A 165 12.99 -8.56 -2.96
N SER A 166 12.83 -7.39 -3.57
CA SER A 166 13.77 -6.28 -3.36
C SER A 166 13.51 -5.69 -1.98
N SER A 167 14.44 -5.83 -1.04
CA SER A 167 14.47 -4.98 0.13
C SER A 167 14.83 -3.57 -0.32
N THR A 168 13.87 -2.64 -0.23
CA THR A 168 13.97 -1.19 -0.41
C THR A 168 15.36 -0.68 -0.82
N THR A 169 15.64 -0.59 -2.13
CA THR A 169 16.72 0.27 -2.60
C THR A 169 16.18 1.68 -2.65
N THR A 170 16.68 2.56 -1.77
CA THR A 170 16.51 4.00 -1.89
C THR A 170 17.07 4.43 -3.25
N THR A 171 16.20 4.69 -4.21
CA THR A 171 16.58 5.34 -5.45
C THR A 171 16.86 6.81 -5.12
N SER A 172 18.14 7.14 -4.92
CA SER A 172 18.59 8.53 -4.93
C SER A 172 18.14 9.20 -6.24
N PRO A 173 17.69 10.46 -6.21
CA PRO A 173 17.30 11.15 -7.42
C PRO A 173 18.51 11.29 -8.36
N PRO A 174 18.29 11.33 -9.69
CA PRO A 174 19.39 11.51 -10.62
C PRO A 174 20.08 12.84 -10.35
N THR A 175 21.40 12.79 -10.13
CA THR A 175 22.28 13.95 -10.08
C THR A 175 22.19 14.68 -11.41
N GLY A 176 21.37 15.73 -11.44
CA GLY A 176 21.28 16.64 -12.58
C GLY A 176 22.64 17.31 -12.81
N GLY A 177 23.27 16.95 -13.93
CA GLY A 177 24.46 17.63 -14.44
C GLY A 177 24.13 19.10 -14.68
N ARG A 178 24.84 19.97 -13.94
CA ARG A 178 24.79 21.42 -14.07
C ARG A 178 25.59 21.82 -15.32
N THR A 179 24.92 22.21 -16.39
CA THR A 179 25.53 23.02 -17.46
C THR A 179 25.14 24.48 -17.27
N SER A 180 26.15 25.33 -17.32
CA SER A 180 26.13 26.77 -17.12
C SER A 180 25.75 27.55 -18.40
N ASN A 181 25.31 28.81 -18.17
CA ASN A 181 25.05 29.93 -19.10
C ASN A 181 23.56 30.07 -19.53
N SER A 182 22.92 31.23 -19.51
CA SER A 182 23.35 32.60 -19.19
C SER A 182 22.12 33.54 -19.11
N SER A 183 22.21 34.52 -18.19
CA SER A 183 21.69 35.91 -18.25
C SER A 183 20.20 36.20 -18.48
N HIS A 184 19.49 36.49 -17.38
CA HIS A 184 18.48 37.56 -17.30
C HIS A 184 18.52 38.23 -15.90
N PRO A 185 18.24 39.54 -15.78
CA PRO A 185 18.52 40.32 -14.58
C PRO A 185 17.52 40.07 -13.43
N PRO A 186 17.93 40.17 -12.15
CA PRO A 186 17.06 39.94 -11.01
C PRO A 186 16.16 41.16 -10.73
N SER A 187 14.86 40.90 -10.51
CA SER A 187 13.92 41.89 -9.95
C SER A 187 13.98 41.87 -8.41
N PRO A 188 13.88 43.03 -7.74
CA PRO A 188 14.17 43.15 -6.31
C PRO A 188 12.92 42.83 -5.46
N TRP A 189 13.00 41.76 -4.67
CA TRP A 189 12.15 41.61 -3.48
C TRP A 189 13.06 41.56 -2.25
N THR A 190 13.02 42.65 -1.52
CA THR A 190 13.72 42.90 -0.26
C THR A 190 13.13 42.01 0.84
N SER A 191 13.93 41.06 1.34
CA SER A 191 13.70 40.38 2.61
C SER A 191 14.18 41.27 3.75
N THR A 192 13.26 41.92 4.44
CA THR A 192 13.52 42.43 5.79
C THR A 192 13.15 41.34 6.77
N GLY A 193 14.18 40.68 7.31
CA GLY A 193 14.04 39.87 8.51
C GLY A 193 13.74 40.78 9.70
N SER A 194 12.84 40.33 10.58
CA SER A 194 12.85 40.73 11.97
C SER A 194 12.42 39.57 12.86
N PRO A 195 13.01 39.45 14.06
CA PRO A 195 13.08 38.19 14.79
C PRO A 195 11.85 37.94 15.66
N CYS A 196 11.62 36.66 15.93
CA CYS A 196 10.67 36.12 16.88
C CYS A 196 10.92 36.70 18.30
N ALA A 197 9.88 37.26 18.91
CA ALA A 197 9.85 37.62 20.33
C ALA A 197 8.87 36.67 21.06
N PRO A 198 9.25 36.06 22.19
CA PRO A 198 8.36 35.18 22.94
C PRO A 198 7.47 35.99 23.90
N PRO A 199 6.17 35.67 24.03
CA PRO A 199 5.40 36.18 25.15
C PRO A 199 5.65 35.36 26.42
N THR A 200 5.88 36.12 27.48
CA THR A 200 6.12 35.79 28.89
C THR A 200 5.00 34.99 29.55
N SER A 201 5.44 34.17 30.50
CA SER A 201 4.68 33.42 31.52
C SER A 201 3.78 34.27 32.41
N GLU A 202 2.57 33.78 32.73
CA GLU A 202 2.06 33.57 34.10
C GLU A 202 0.70 32.83 34.10
N PRO A 203 0.33 32.15 35.21
CA PRO A 203 -0.57 30.99 35.22
C PRO A 203 -2.04 31.31 35.53
N ALA A 204 -2.97 30.52 35.00
CA ALA A 204 -4.38 30.56 35.40
C ALA A 204 -4.89 29.16 35.76
N HIS A 205 -4.95 28.93 37.07
CA HIS A 205 -5.91 28.13 37.83
C HIS A 205 -6.58 26.91 37.18
N CYS A 206 -6.12 25.74 37.62
CA CYS A 206 -6.89 24.50 37.67
C CYS A 206 -8.05 24.67 38.67
N SER A 207 -9.28 24.80 38.17
CA SER A 207 -10.50 24.72 38.99
C SER A 207 -11.16 23.36 38.81
N THR A 208 -11.19 22.64 39.93
CA THR A 208 -11.89 21.39 40.21
C THR A 208 -13.35 21.39 39.74
N ARG A 209 -13.72 20.31 39.03
CA ARG A 209 -15.11 19.88 38.78
C ARG A 209 -15.83 19.59 40.11
N PRO A 210 -17.08 20.02 40.29
CA PRO A 210 -18.00 19.35 41.20
C PRO A 210 -18.77 18.25 40.44
N ALA A 211 -18.98 17.13 41.14
CA ALA A 211 -19.89 16.06 40.77
C ALA A 211 -21.34 16.56 40.78
N ALA A 212 -22.16 16.09 39.85
CA ALA A 212 -23.61 16.18 39.95
C ALA A 212 -24.27 14.93 39.34
N ASP A 213 -25.26 14.47 40.08
CA ASP A 213 -25.99 13.23 39.99
C ASP A 213 -26.90 13.05 38.76
N SER A 214 -27.31 11.79 38.62
CA SER A 214 -28.65 11.33 38.23
C SER A 214 -29.06 11.35 36.75
N CYS A 215 -29.17 10.13 36.23
CA CYS A 215 -29.90 9.70 35.05
C CYS A 215 -31.41 9.66 35.34
N PRO A 216 -32.28 10.12 34.41
CA PRO A 216 -33.65 9.65 34.35
C PRO A 216 -33.87 8.78 33.11
N THR A 217 -34.51 7.65 33.36
CA THR A 217 -35.06 6.69 32.41
C THR A 217 -36.21 7.33 31.64
N ARG A 218 -36.24 7.13 30.31
CA ARG A 218 -37.49 6.96 29.56
C ARG A 218 -37.26 6.14 28.31
#